data_AF-A0A2V9N4N3-F1
#
_entry.id   AF-A0A2V9N4N3-F1
#
_cell.length_a   1.000
_cell.length_b   1.000
_cell.length_c   1.000
_cell.angle_alpha   90.00
_cell.angle_beta   90.00
_cell.angle_gamma   90.00
#
_symmetry.space_group_name_H-M   'P 1'
#
loop_
_entity.id
_entity.type
_entity.pdbx_description
1 polymer ?
#
loop_
_entity_poly.entity_id
_entity_poly.type
_entity_poly.pdbx_seq_one_letter_code
_entity_poly.pdbx_strand_id
1 'polypeptide(L)'
;MPNFLHCARGVLLQIVLLISSLLVCSSAFAVLGQDIASVQSDGAHLKAAVRILPGRNYSIHELRATSGTAVKEFVSPAGYVFGVSWQGPTAPDLRQLLGEYFDQYTQAVQTARRVARRVVHIETGDLILESGGHMRFIVGRAYLRSKLPDGVGADAIH
;
A
#
# COMPACT_ATOMS: atom_id res chain seq x y z
N MET A 1 57.03 5.78 -12.02
CA MET A 1 55.82 4.95 -11.92
C MET A 1 55.15 5.20 -10.58
N PRO A 2 54.12 6.07 -10.54
CA PRO A 2 52.79 5.65 -10.06
C PRO A 2 51.69 6.20 -11.03
N ASN A 3 50.37 6.23 -10.79
CA ASN A 3 49.55 5.88 -9.62
C ASN A 3 48.15 5.30 -10.00
N PHE A 4 48.07 4.42 -11.00
CA PHE A 4 46.78 3.98 -11.60
C PHE A 4 45.74 3.42 -10.61
N LEU A 5 46.14 2.90 -9.44
CA LEU A 5 45.23 2.35 -8.43
C LEU A 5 44.31 3.39 -7.78
N HIS A 6 44.64 4.69 -7.78
CA HIS A 6 43.79 5.71 -7.15
C HIS A 6 42.58 6.09 -8.01
N CYS A 7 42.70 6.03 -9.34
CA CYS A 7 41.60 6.37 -10.25
C CYS A 7 40.46 5.34 -10.17
N ALA A 8 40.78 4.04 -10.24
CA ALA A 8 39.79 2.97 -10.17
C ALA A 8 38.99 2.92 -8.85
N ARG A 9 39.64 3.27 -7.72
CA ARG A 9 39.00 3.31 -6.40
C ARG A 9 38.01 4.48 -6.27
N GLY A 10 38.25 5.61 -6.93
CA GLY A 10 37.31 6.73 -6.99
C GLY A 10 36.05 6.39 -7.80
N VAL A 11 36.21 5.78 -8.97
CA VAL A 11 35.10 5.41 -9.86
C VAL A 11 34.19 4.35 -9.23
N LEU A 12 34.76 3.32 -8.59
CA LEU A 12 33.98 2.30 -7.87
C LEU A 12 33.17 2.90 -6.71
N LEU A 13 33.73 3.84 -5.96
CA LEU A 13 33.03 4.51 -4.86
C LEU A 13 31.88 5.39 -5.37
N GLN A 14 32.06 6.08 -6.50
CA GLN A 14 31.01 6.88 -7.14
C GLN A 14 29.87 6.02 -7.71
N ILE A 15 30.16 4.84 -8.25
CA ILE A 15 29.12 3.91 -8.75
C ILE A 15 28.27 3.38 -7.59
N VAL A 16 28.87 3.01 -6.46
CA VAL A 16 28.13 2.58 -5.25
C VAL A 16 27.22 3.69 -4.72
N LEU A 17 27.70 4.94 -4.70
CA LEU A 17 26.89 6.11 -4.29
C LEU A 17 25.75 6.43 -5.29
N LEU A 18 25.97 6.25 -6.60
CA LEU A 18 24.94 6.46 -7.62
C LEU A 18 23.86 5.38 -7.60
N ILE A 19 24.21 4.11 -7.34
CA ILE A 19 23.23 3.01 -7.20
C ILE A 19 22.39 3.19 -5.93
N SER A 20 22.99 3.69 -4.84
CA SER A 20 22.26 4.04 -3.61
C SER A 20 21.37 5.29 -3.76
N SER A 21 21.43 6.00 -4.89
CA SER A 21 20.65 7.21 -5.18
C SER A 21 19.37 6.95 -6.00
N LEU A 22 18.90 5.70 -6.03
CA LEU A 22 17.49 5.41 -6.30
C LEU A 22 16.64 5.93 -5.12
N LEU A 23 16.45 7.25 -5.09
CA LEU A 23 15.48 7.94 -4.24
C LEU A 23 14.09 7.43 -4.64
N VAL A 24 13.64 6.36 -3.96
CA VAL A 24 12.25 5.93 -3.99
C VAL A 24 11.44 7.10 -3.44
N CYS A 25 10.52 7.64 -4.26
CA CYS A 25 9.61 8.67 -3.80
C CYS A 25 8.74 8.08 -2.68
N SER A 26 8.98 8.55 -1.45
CA SER A 26 8.45 7.94 -0.24
C SER A 26 6.93 7.80 -0.27
N SER A 27 6.46 6.56 -0.21
CA SER A 27 5.04 6.23 -0.31
C SER A 27 4.37 6.31 1.06
N ALA A 28 3.29 7.09 1.19
CA ALA A 28 2.68 7.41 2.48
C ALA A 28 1.88 6.27 3.14
N PHE A 29 1.79 5.12 2.47
CA PHE A 29 0.98 3.95 2.78
C PHE A 29 1.65 2.73 2.14
N ALA A 30 1.50 1.58 2.76
CA ALA A 30 1.98 0.33 2.23
C ALA A 30 1.21 -0.11 0.98
N VAL A 31 1.93 -0.81 0.09
CA VAL A 31 1.38 -1.36 -1.15
C VAL A 31 0.80 -2.75 -0.87
N LEU A 32 -0.43 -2.99 -1.30
CA LEU A 32 -1.11 -4.27 -1.14
C LEU A 32 -0.27 -5.41 -1.74
N GLY A 33 -0.01 -6.44 -0.93
CA GLY A 33 0.77 -7.61 -1.30
C GLY A 33 2.28 -7.49 -1.09
N GLN A 34 2.81 -6.31 -0.74
CA GLN A 34 4.24 -6.06 -0.52
C GLN A 34 4.64 -6.17 0.97
N ASP A 35 5.95 -6.23 1.22
CA ASP A 35 6.55 -6.28 2.56
C ASP A 35 6.52 -4.90 3.24
N ILE A 36 6.11 -4.86 4.51
CA ILE A 36 5.99 -3.64 5.32
C ILE A 36 7.35 -2.96 5.56
N ALA A 37 8.46 -3.72 5.56
CA ALA A 37 9.81 -3.18 5.73
C ALA A 37 10.22 -2.25 4.58
N SER A 38 9.68 -2.44 3.37
CA SER A 38 9.89 -1.52 2.24
C SER A 38 9.24 -0.14 2.46
N VAL A 39 8.30 -0.04 3.41
CA VAL A 39 7.50 1.14 3.73
C VAL A 39 7.96 1.79 5.04
N GLN A 40 8.48 1.01 5.99
CA GLN A 40 8.99 1.51 7.26
C GLN A 40 10.26 2.38 7.13
N SER A 41 10.98 2.28 6.02
CA SER A 41 12.01 3.25 5.60
C SER A 41 11.44 4.66 5.41
N ASP A 42 10.22 4.77 4.87
CA ASP A 42 9.59 6.05 4.50
C ASP A 42 8.77 6.67 5.63
N GLY A 43 8.27 5.85 6.57
CA GLY A 43 7.46 6.29 7.71
C GLY A 43 8.14 7.35 8.59
N ALA A 44 9.47 7.42 8.60
CA ALA A 44 10.22 8.46 9.32
C ALA A 44 9.97 9.89 8.79
N HIS A 45 9.57 10.04 7.53
CA HIS A 45 9.21 11.33 6.93
C HIS A 45 7.73 11.69 7.10
N LEU A 46 6.88 10.71 7.44
CA LEU A 46 5.47 10.94 7.76
C LEU A 46 5.31 11.31 9.24
N LYS A 47 4.90 12.55 9.51
CA LYS A 47 4.33 12.95 10.81
C LYS A 47 2.94 12.35 11.08
N ALA A 48 2.55 11.30 10.35
CA ALA A 48 1.37 10.50 10.65
C ALA A 48 1.71 9.55 11.81
N ALA A 49 1.05 9.71 12.95
CA ALA A 49 1.21 8.79 14.07
C ALA A 49 0.65 7.42 13.69
N VAL A 50 1.53 6.51 13.26
CA VAL A 50 1.17 5.12 12.97
C VAL A 50 0.73 4.44 14.26
N ARG A 51 -0.53 4.07 14.36
CA ARG A 51 -1.06 3.32 15.50
C ARG A 51 -1.12 1.85 15.14
N ILE A 52 -0.31 1.04 15.82
CA ILE A 52 -0.34 -0.42 15.66
C ILE A 52 -1.36 -1.01 16.64
N LEU A 53 -2.27 -1.84 16.14
CA LEU A 53 -3.25 -2.60 16.91
C LEU A 53 -3.06 -4.11 16.68
N PRO A 54 -3.22 -4.95 17.72
CA PRO A 54 -3.14 -6.40 17.56
C PRO A 54 -4.41 -6.95 16.89
N GLY A 55 -4.23 -7.85 15.93
CA GLY A 55 -5.26 -8.72 15.37
C GLY A 55 -5.02 -10.19 15.73
N ARG A 56 -5.97 -11.07 15.40
CA ARG A 56 -5.79 -12.52 15.58
C ARG A 56 -5.06 -13.08 14.35
N ASN A 57 -3.77 -13.40 14.50
CA ASN A 57 -2.85 -13.78 13.42
C ASN A 57 -2.54 -12.65 12.41
N TYR A 58 -2.59 -11.38 12.83
CA TYR A 58 -2.13 -10.21 12.05
C TYR A 58 -1.90 -9.00 12.96
N SER A 59 -1.27 -7.94 12.46
CA SER A 59 -1.34 -6.60 13.05
C SER A 59 -2.10 -5.64 12.12
N ILE A 60 -2.66 -4.58 12.70
CA ILE A 60 -3.26 -3.48 11.95
C ILE A 60 -2.38 -2.26 12.15
N HIS A 61 -1.90 -1.65 11.06
CA HIS A 61 -1.24 -0.35 11.09
C HIS A 61 -2.26 0.70 10.66
N GLU A 62 -2.71 1.57 11.56
CA GLU A 62 -3.62 2.69 11.25
C GLU A 62 -2.80 3.95 10.96
N LEU A 63 -3.04 4.54 9.79
CA LEU A 63 -2.46 5.80 9.32
C LEU A 63 -3.58 6.80 9.02
N ARG A 64 -3.24 8.09 9.00
CA ARG A 64 -4.17 9.16 8.61
C ARG A 64 -3.57 10.01 7.51
N ALA A 65 -4.25 10.05 6.37
CA ALA A 65 -3.96 10.96 5.27
C ALA A 65 -4.10 12.41 5.73
N THR A 66 -3.35 13.32 5.08
CA THR A 66 -3.53 14.78 5.24
C THR A 66 -4.94 15.25 4.87
N SER A 67 -5.67 14.49 4.05
CA SER A 67 -7.08 14.72 3.72
C SER A 67 -8.07 14.33 4.83
N GLY A 68 -7.60 13.79 5.95
CA GLY A 68 -8.43 13.29 7.05
C GLY A 68 -8.95 11.86 6.87
N THR A 69 -8.66 11.21 5.75
CA THR A 69 -8.99 9.80 5.53
C THR A 69 -8.11 8.89 6.39
N ALA A 70 -8.74 8.06 7.22
CA ALA A 70 -8.06 6.99 7.94
C ALA A 70 -7.87 5.80 7.00
N VAL A 71 -6.68 5.20 7.05
CA VAL A 71 -6.31 3.98 6.32
C VAL A 71 -5.82 2.96 7.34
N LYS A 72 -6.28 1.73 7.25
CA LYS A 72 -5.75 0.60 8.00
C LYS A 72 -5.07 -0.36 7.04
N GLU A 73 -3.87 -0.80 7.39
CA GLU A 73 -3.11 -1.81 6.67
C GLU A 73 -3.07 -3.08 7.53
N PHE A 74 -3.46 -4.22 6.96
CA PHE A 74 -3.53 -5.49 7.65
C PHE A 74 -2.29 -6.31 7.26
N VAL A 75 -1.41 -6.51 8.23
CA VAL A 75 -0.06 -7.07 8.03
C VAL A 75 -0.02 -8.50 8.57
N SER A 76 0.43 -9.44 7.75
CA SER A 76 0.54 -10.85 8.12
C SER A 76 1.70 -11.07 9.10
N PRO A 77 1.75 -12.22 9.82
CA PRO A 77 2.89 -12.58 10.65
C PRO A 77 4.19 -12.78 9.84
N ALA A 78 4.07 -12.93 8.51
CA ALA A 78 5.18 -13.02 7.57
C ALA A 78 5.58 -11.65 6.98
N GLY A 79 5.07 -10.53 7.50
CA GLY A 79 5.55 -9.18 7.20
C GLY A 79 4.91 -8.48 5.99
N TYR A 80 3.99 -9.13 5.26
CA TYR A 80 3.35 -8.53 4.08
C TYR A 80 1.95 -7.97 4.36
N VAL A 81 1.56 -6.93 3.62
CA VAL A 81 0.19 -6.40 3.67
C VAL A 81 -0.74 -7.26 2.84
N PHE A 82 -1.72 -7.90 3.47
CA PHE A 82 -2.70 -8.77 2.79
C PHE A 82 -4.06 -8.10 2.57
N GLY A 83 -4.34 -7.02 3.28
CA GLY A 83 -5.53 -6.21 3.11
C GLY A 83 -5.32 -4.77 3.54
N VAL A 84 -6.16 -3.88 3.02
CA VAL A 84 -6.25 -2.47 3.40
C VAL A 84 -7.72 -2.08 3.53
N SER A 85 -8.05 -1.19 4.46
CA SER A 85 -9.35 -0.53 4.53
C SER A 85 -9.16 0.98 4.67
N TRP A 86 -10.15 1.76 4.24
CA TRP A 86 -10.14 3.21 4.36
C TRP A 86 -11.52 3.78 4.63
N GLN A 87 -11.55 4.88 5.37
CA GLN A 87 -12.77 5.64 5.65
C GLN A 87 -12.46 7.13 5.80
N GLY A 88 -13.25 8.01 5.18
CA GLY A 88 -13.02 9.45 5.27
C GLY A 88 -13.69 10.28 4.17
N PRO A 89 -13.35 11.57 4.09
CA PRO A 89 -14.00 12.49 3.16
C PRO A 89 -13.57 12.30 1.69
N THR A 90 -12.43 11.65 1.45
CA THR A 90 -11.83 11.47 0.12
C THR A 90 -11.16 10.10 -0.01
N ALA A 91 -10.96 9.62 -1.23
CA ALA A 91 -10.13 8.44 -1.48
C ALA A 91 -8.68 8.69 -1.04
N PRO A 92 -8.01 7.70 -0.42
CA PRO A 92 -6.55 7.70 -0.35
C PRO A 92 -5.97 7.54 -1.76
N ASP A 93 -4.64 7.62 -1.91
CA ASP A 93 -4.00 7.29 -3.18
C ASP A 93 -4.13 5.79 -3.46
N LEU A 94 -5.15 5.43 -4.25
CA LEU A 94 -5.42 4.05 -4.66
C LEU A 94 -4.38 3.50 -5.64
N ARG A 95 -3.63 4.35 -6.36
CA ARG A 95 -2.51 3.87 -7.19
C ARG A 95 -1.38 3.39 -6.31
N GLN A 96 -1.09 4.14 -5.25
CA GLN A 96 -0.08 3.76 -4.26
C GLN A 96 -0.53 2.52 -3.46
N LEU A 97 -1.74 2.52 -2.89
CA LEU A 97 -2.24 1.41 -2.07
C LEU A 97 -2.39 0.09 -2.84
N LEU A 98 -2.78 0.13 -4.11
CA LEU A 98 -3.01 -1.09 -4.90
C LEU A 98 -1.80 -1.52 -5.72
N GLY A 99 -0.82 -0.63 -5.99
CA GLY A 99 0.38 -0.96 -6.76
C GLY A 99 0.07 -1.63 -8.09
N GLU A 100 0.59 -2.85 -8.29
CA GLU A 100 0.36 -3.67 -9.49
C GLU A 100 -1.14 -3.96 -9.77
N TYR A 101 -1.97 -3.97 -8.74
CA TYR A 101 -3.41 -4.22 -8.84
C TYR A 101 -4.22 -2.98 -9.30
N PHE A 102 -3.59 -1.80 -9.38
CA PHE A 102 -4.29 -0.55 -9.72
C PHE A 102 -4.88 -0.58 -11.15
N ASP A 103 -4.16 -1.13 -12.12
CA ASP A 103 -4.64 -1.14 -13.51
C ASP A 103 -5.89 -2.03 -13.66
N GLN A 104 -5.93 -3.18 -12.96
CA GLN A 104 -7.13 -4.04 -12.87
C GLN A 104 -8.31 -3.27 -12.27
N TYR A 105 -8.08 -2.54 -11.17
CA TYR A 105 -9.08 -1.67 -10.55
C TYR A 105 -9.62 -0.62 -11.54
N THR A 106 -8.75 0.09 -12.28
CA THR A 106 -9.22 1.13 -13.22
C THR A 106 -10.08 0.56 -14.35
N GLN A 107 -9.71 -0.60 -14.93
CA GLN A 107 -10.47 -1.28 -15.97
C GLN A 107 -11.86 -1.72 -15.46
N ALA A 108 -11.92 -2.27 -14.25
CA ALA A 108 -13.17 -2.68 -13.63
C ALA A 108 -14.06 -1.48 -13.25
N VAL A 109 -13.51 -0.36 -12.78
CA VAL A 109 -14.27 0.90 -12.56
C VAL A 109 -14.81 1.47 -13.87
N GLN A 110 -14.02 1.50 -14.95
CA GLN A 110 -14.50 1.96 -16.27
C GLN A 110 -15.68 1.11 -16.75
N THR A 111 -15.64 -0.20 -16.52
CA THR A 111 -16.73 -1.12 -16.84
C THR A 111 -17.95 -0.87 -15.93
N ALA A 112 -17.76 -0.74 -14.61
CA ALA A 112 -18.83 -0.49 -13.65
C ALA A 112 -19.55 0.85 -13.87
N ARG A 113 -18.84 1.89 -14.32
CA ARG A 113 -19.41 3.20 -14.69
C ARG A 113 -20.42 3.10 -15.83
N ARG A 114 -20.22 2.18 -16.79
CA ARG A 114 -21.19 1.90 -17.88
C ARG A 114 -22.49 1.27 -17.35
N VAL A 115 -22.49 0.75 -16.13
CA VAL A 115 -23.61 0.03 -15.48
C VAL A 115 -24.17 0.81 -14.27
N ALA A 116 -23.85 2.12 -14.16
CA ALA A 116 -24.42 3.06 -13.17
C ALA A 116 -24.39 2.59 -11.69
N ARG A 117 -23.37 1.82 -11.28
CA ARG A 117 -23.26 1.29 -9.91
C ARG A 117 -22.77 2.36 -8.93
N ARG A 118 -23.51 2.59 -7.84
CA ARG A 118 -23.09 3.46 -6.70
C ARG A 118 -22.07 2.81 -5.76
N VAL A 119 -21.98 1.49 -5.77
CA VAL A 119 -21.00 0.69 -5.03
C VAL A 119 -20.13 -0.03 -6.05
N VAL A 120 -18.81 0.12 -5.90
CA VAL A 120 -17.80 -0.56 -6.69
C VAL A 120 -17.40 -1.82 -5.93
N HIS A 121 -17.96 -2.96 -6.33
CA HIS A 121 -17.44 -4.27 -5.97
C HIS A 121 -16.69 -4.83 -7.19
N ILE A 122 -15.43 -5.18 -7.00
CA ILE A 122 -14.51 -5.70 -8.02
C ILE A 122 -13.90 -6.99 -7.45
N GLU A 123 -14.19 -8.10 -8.11
CA GLU A 123 -13.49 -9.36 -7.93
C GLU A 123 -12.75 -9.65 -9.24
N THR A 124 -11.42 -9.72 -9.20
CA THR A 124 -10.58 -9.93 -10.39
C THR A 124 -9.32 -10.69 -10.01
N GLY A 125 -9.27 -11.95 -10.42
CA GLY A 125 -8.19 -12.87 -10.05
C GLY A 125 -8.11 -13.04 -8.54
N ASP A 126 -7.04 -12.51 -7.95
CA ASP A 126 -6.79 -12.55 -6.51
C ASP A 126 -7.30 -11.32 -5.74
N LEU A 127 -7.50 -10.20 -6.45
CA LEU A 127 -7.94 -8.94 -5.85
C LEU A 127 -9.45 -8.95 -5.62
N ILE A 128 -9.84 -8.70 -4.36
CA ILE A 128 -11.17 -8.23 -4.01
C ILE A 128 -11.06 -6.77 -3.58
N LEU A 129 -11.85 -5.89 -4.18
CA LEU A 129 -11.99 -4.49 -3.79
C LEU A 129 -13.46 -4.10 -3.68
N GLU A 130 -13.81 -3.47 -2.56
CA GLU A 130 -15.15 -2.96 -2.28
C GLU A 130 -15.04 -1.48 -1.89
N SER A 131 -15.82 -0.63 -2.54
CA SER A 131 -15.81 0.82 -2.30
C SER A 131 -17.20 1.41 -2.48
N GLY A 132 -17.58 2.30 -1.57
CA GLY A 132 -18.87 2.96 -1.58
C GLY A 132 -18.91 4.14 -0.62
N GLY A 133 -20.11 4.55 -0.24
CA GLY A 133 -20.35 5.65 0.70
C GLY A 133 -21.42 6.61 0.22
N HIS A 134 -21.44 7.80 0.82
CA HIS A 134 -22.35 8.88 0.49
C HIS A 134 -21.58 10.17 0.20
N MET A 135 -22.31 11.24 -0.11
CA MET A 135 -21.69 12.54 -0.37
C MET A 135 -20.84 12.97 0.84
N ARG A 136 -19.54 13.22 0.61
CA ARG A 136 -18.51 13.58 1.62
C ARG A 136 -18.12 12.52 2.65
N PHE A 137 -18.52 11.26 2.49
CA PHE A 137 -17.93 10.16 3.28
C PHE A 137 -17.87 8.89 2.45
N ILE A 138 -16.67 8.46 2.14
CA ILE A 138 -16.39 7.21 1.44
C ILE A 138 -15.85 6.16 2.41
N VAL A 139 -16.12 4.91 2.09
CA VAL A 139 -15.57 3.74 2.77
C VAL A 139 -15.13 2.73 1.72
N GLY A 140 -14.11 1.94 2.04
CA GLY A 140 -13.75 0.83 1.20
C GLY A 140 -12.68 -0.06 1.80
N ARG A 141 -12.43 -1.17 1.12
CA ARG A 141 -11.42 -2.16 1.44
C ARG A 141 -10.91 -2.84 0.19
N ALA A 142 -9.67 -3.30 0.24
CA ALA A 142 -9.09 -4.18 -0.76
C ALA A 142 -8.28 -5.27 -0.06
N TYR A 143 -8.32 -6.51 -0.55
CA TYR A 143 -7.52 -7.60 -0.03
C TYR A 143 -7.22 -8.64 -1.11
N LEU A 144 -6.22 -9.47 -0.82
CA LEU A 144 -5.76 -10.55 -1.69
C LEU A 144 -6.21 -11.88 -1.11
N ARG A 145 -7.07 -12.60 -1.84
CA ARG A 145 -7.69 -13.85 -1.37
C ARG A 145 -6.64 -14.91 -1.03
N SER A 146 -5.56 -15.00 -1.81
CA SER A 146 -4.45 -15.94 -1.65
C SER A 146 -3.50 -15.60 -0.50
N LYS A 147 -3.54 -14.37 0.02
CA LYS A 147 -2.64 -13.87 1.08
C LYS A 147 -3.32 -13.70 2.44
N LEU A 148 -4.60 -14.08 2.59
CA LEU A 148 -5.26 -14.14 3.90
C LEU A 148 -4.51 -15.11 4.84
N PRO A 149 -4.08 -14.70 6.05
CA PRO A 149 -3.43 -15.60 6.99
C PRO A 149 -4.36 -16.72 7.49
N ASP A 150 -3.77 -17.82 7.96
CA ASP A 150 -4.52 -18.97 8.47
C ASP A 150 -5.52 -18.58 9.57
N GLY A 151 -6.78 -18.90 9.34
CA GLY A 151 -7.89 -18.59 10.25
C GLY A 151 -8.35 -17.13 10.25
N VAL A 152 -7.92 -16.31 9.27
CA VAL A 152 -8.39 -14.92 9.07
C VAL A 152 -9.35 -14.87 7.89
N GLY A 153 -10.61 -14.52 8.17
CA GLY A 153 -11.64 -14.30 7.15
C GLY A 153 -11.61 -12.88 6.57
N ALA A 154 -12.24 -12.69 5.41
CA ALA A 154 -12.36 -11.38 4.75
C ALA A 154 -13.18 -10.36 5.56
N ASP A 155 -14.00 -10.82 6.50
CA ASP A 155 -14.72 -10.01 7.50
C ASP A 155 -13.79 -9.26 8.46
N ALA A 156 -12.56 -9.75 8.66
CA ALA A 156 -11.55 -9.04 9.44
C ALA A 156 -11.17 -7.68 8.84
N ILE A 157 -11.25 -7.52 7.51
CA ILE A 157 -10.87 -6.30 6.79
C ILE A 157 -12.02 -5.30 6.80
N HIS A 158 -11.95 -4.30 7.67
CA HIS A 158 -12.96 -3.25 7.89
C HIS A 158 -12.33 -1.97 8.43
#